data_AF-A0AAJ2TCN9-F1
#
_entry.id   AF-A0AAJ2TCN9-F1
#
_cell.length_a   1.000
_cell.length_b   1.000
_cell.length_c   1.000
_cell.angle_alpha   90.00
_cell.angle_beta   90.00
_cell.angle_gamma   90.00
#
_symmetry.space_group_name_H-M   'P 1'
#
loop_
_entity.id
_entity.type
_entity.pdbx_description
1 polymer ?
#
loop_
_entity_poly.entity_id
_entity_poly.type
_entity_poly.pdbx_seq_one_letter_code
_entity_poly.pdbx_strand_id
1 'polypeptide(L)'
;MKKKLLLLGTFILCIITLAGCVSSSEKKSDTIDLETTDRYELLIGLNDVTTGKQVMDTQEAIEIVKLKLLSHVSGVTVTVSNGYYYVGAFIVDETTLNCVIYGANDEAIAAVVAEINDDLNVSVLVSKTPSQYRLITP
;
A
#
# COMPACT_ATOMS: atom_id res chain seq x y z
N MET A 1 60.82 -13.28 13.02
CA MET A 1 59.45 -13.81 12.83
C MET A 1 58.36 -12.95 13.47
N LYS A 2 58.62 -12.26 14.60
CA LYS A 2 57.64 -11.39 15.29
C LYS A 2 57.04 -10.24 14.44
N LYS A 3 57.82 -9.62 13.56
CA LYS A 3 57.34 -8.54 12.66
C LYS A 3 56.35 -9.00 11.59
N LYS A 4 56.46 -10.25 11.10
CA LYS A 4 55.52 -10.83 10.12
C LYS A 4 54.19 -11.23 10.77
N LEU A 5 54.22 -11.66 12.03
CA LEU A 5 53.02 -11.95 12.80
C LEU A 5 52.22 -10.68 13.13
N LEU A 6 52.91 -9.58 13.42
CA LEU A 6 52.29 -8.30 13.73
C LEU A 6 51.59 -7.70 12.50
N LEU A 7 52.19 -7.82 11.32
CA LEU A 7 51.62 -7.38 10.04
C LEU A 7 50.40 -8.21 9.62
N LEU A 8 50.40 -9.52 9.88
CA LEU A 8 49.26 -10.40 9.60
C LEU A 8 48.08 -10.09 10.53
N GLY A 9 48.36 -9.76 11.79
CA GLY A 9 47.35 -9.35 12.76
C GLY A 9 46.64 -8.04 12.39
N THR A 10 47.38 -7.03 11.93
CA THR A 10 46.77 -5.76 11.48
C THR A 10 45.92 -5.94 10.23
N PHE A 11 46.32 -6.83 9.31
CA PHE A 11 45.57 -7.08 8.09
C PHE A 11 44.21 -7.76 8.36
N ILE A 12 44.18 -8.70 9.31
CA ILE A 12 42.94 -9.38 9.71
C ILE A 12 41.99 -8.42 10.44
N LEU A 13 42.53 -7.51 11.26
CA LEU A 13 41.73 -6.51 11.98
C LEU A 13 41.06 -5.50 11.03
N CYS A 14 41.73 -5.12 9.93
CA CYS A 14 41.16 -4.23 8.90
C CYS A 14 40.04 -4.88 8.07
N ILE A 15 40.02 -6.21 7.93
CA ILE A 15 38.97 -6.91 7.17
C ILE A 15 37.67 -6.99 7.98
N ILE A 16 37.77 -7.11 9.32
CA ILE A 16 36.61 -7.24 10.20
C ILE A 16 35.86 -5.91 10.36
N THR A 17 36.55 -4.77 10.26
CA THR A 17 35.89 -3.44 10.34
C THR A 17 35.15 -3.04 9.07
N LEU A 18 35.41 -3.69 7.93
CA LEU A 18 34.73 -3.41 6.65
C LEU A 18 33.42 -4.19 6.46
N ALA A 19 33.19 -5.25 7.24
CA ALA A 19 31.95 -6.05 7.18
C ALA A 19 30.82 -5.51 8.10
N GLY A 20 31.09 -4.45 8.87
CA GLY A 20 30.15 -3.88 9.85
C GLY A 20 29.24 -2.77 9.32
N CYS A 21 29.44 -2.29 8.09
CA CYS A 21 28.49 -1.38 7.43
C CYS A 21 27.33 -2.18 6.84
N VAL A 22 26.56 -2.84 7.71
CA VAL A 22 25.20 -3.21 7.34
C VAL A 22 24.44 -1.90 7.31
N SER A 23 24.14 -1.43 6.10
CA SER A 23 23.31 -0.26 5.86
C SER A 23 22.02 -0.44 6.66
N SER A 24 21.90 0.27 7.77
CA SER A 24 20.60 0.56 8.36
C SER A 24 19.80 1.17 7.22
N SER A 25 18.85 0.43 6.66
CA SER A 25 17.82 0.98 5.81
C SER A 25 17.01 1.90 6.72
N GLU A 26 17.50 3.12 6.89
CA GLU A 26 16.67 4.23 7.30
C GLU A 26 15.56 4.26 6.25
N LYS A 27 14.36 3.85 6.66
CA LYS A 27 13.14 4.24 5.95
C LYS A 27 13.19 5.75 5.92
N LYS A 28 13.69 6.27 4.81
CA LYS A 28 13.64 7.67 4.45
C LYS A 28 12.18 8.04 4.68
N SER A 29 11.94 8.96 5.62
CA SER A 29 10.63 9.60 5.73
C SER A 29 10.50 10.41 4.46
N ASP A 30 10.11 9.74 3.38
CA ASP A 30 9.93 10.36 2.09
C ASP A 30 8.88 11.44 2.31
N THR A 31 9.33 12.69 2.20
CA THR A 31 8.45 13.82 1.96
C THR A 31 7.51 13.38 0.84
N ILE A 32 6.24 13.14 1.19
CA ILE A 32 5.25 12.71 0.23
C ILE A 32 5.13 13.86 -0.76
N ASP A 33 5.67 13.69 -1.97
CA ASP A 33 5.63 14.68 -3.03
C ASP A 33 4.21 14.71 -3.63
N LEU A 34 3.26 15.10 -2.78
CA LEU A 34 1.83 15.14 -3.05
C LEU A 34 1.49 16.12 -4.18
N GLU A 35 2.37 17.09 -4.44
CA GLU A 35 2.09 18.19 -5.36
C GLU A 35 2.13 17.75 -6.84
N THR A 36 2.90 16.71 -7.15
CA THR A 36 3.11 16.22 -8.53
C THR A 36 2.61 14.80 -8.78
N THR A 37 2.00 14.17 -7.77
CA THR A 37 1.59 12.76 -7.85
C THR A 37 0.10 12.58 -8.10
N ASP A 38 -0.24 11.50 -8.78
CA ASP A 38 -1.62 11.13 -9.09
C ASP A 38 -2.42 10.83 -7.81
N ARG A 39 -3.73 11.12 -7.88
CA ARG A 39 -4.72 10.66 -6.90
C ARG A 39 -5.39 9.41 -7.44
N TYR A 40 -5.45 8.37 -6.61
CA TYR A 40 -6.22 7.17 -6.89
C TYR A 40 -7.42 7.08 -5.96
N GLU A 41 -8.52 6.59 -6.50
CA GLU A 41 -9.71 6.22 -5.75
C GLU A 41 -10.00 4.74 -6.04
N LEU A 42 -9.89 3.91 -5.01
CA LEU A 42 -10.27 2.50 -5.06
C LEU A 42 -11.65 2.38 -4.44
N LEU A 43 -12.63 1.92 -5.23
CA LEU A 43 -13.96 1.58 -4.75
C LEU A 43 -14.04 0.06 -4.63
N ILE A 44 -14.03 -0.44 -3.41
CA ILE A 44 -13.98 -1.88 -3.10
C ILE A 44 -15.38 -2.32 -2.64
N GLY A 45 -16.10 -3.03 -3.49
CA GLY A 45 -17.41 -3.59 -3.16
C GLY A 45 -17.27 -4.82 -2.26
N LEU A 46 -17.90 -4.82 -1.08
CA LEU A 46 -17.72 -5.87 -0.08
C LEU A 46 -18.55 -7.14 -0.32
N ASN A 47 -19.35 -7.17 -1.39
CA ASN A 47 -20.01 -8.40 -1.78
C ASN A 47 -18.98 -9.36 -2.40
N ASP A 48 -18.98 -10.60 -1.93
CA ASP A 48 -18.17 -11.67 -2.52
C ASP A 48 -18.63 -11.89 -3.98
N VAL A 49 -17.66 -11.91 -4.91
CA VAL A 49 -17.91 -11.97 -6.36
C VAL A 49 -18.66 -13.23 -6.78
N THR A 50 -18.52 -14.32 -6.00
CA THR A 50 -19.15 -15.62 -6.33
C THR A 50 -20.59 -15.68 -5.85
N THR A 51 -20.86 -15.19 -4.65
CA THR A 51 -22.18 -15.29 -3.99
C THR A 51 -23.06 -14.06 -4.18
N GLY A 52 -22.46 -12.92 -4.56
CA GLY A 52 -23.13 -11.63 -4.70
C GLY A 52 -23.62 -11.05 -3.37
N LYS A 53 -23.03 -11.48 -2.24
CA LYS A 53 -23.43 -11.06 -0.89
C LYS A 53 -22.21 -10.75 -0.05
N GLN A 54 -22.38 -9.84 0.89
CA GLN A 54 -21.35 -9.56 1.88
C GLN A 54 -21.22 -10.74 2.85
N VAL A 55 -20.06 -11.39 2.82
CA VAL A 55 -19.70 -12.52 3.69
C VAL A 55 -18.81 -12.08 4.85
N MET A 56 -18.09 -10.97 4.69
CA MET A 56 -17.13 -10.42 5.65
C MET A 56 -17.72 -9.22 6.39
N ASP A 57 -17.41 -9.07 7.67
CA ASP A 57 -17.80 -7.87 8.41
C ASP A 57 -17.11 -6.61 7.86
N THR A 58 -17.83 -5.48 7.85
CA THR A 58 -17.29 -4.24 7.27
C THR A 58 -16.05 -3.74 8.01
N GLN A 59 -15.98 -3.87 9.33
CA GLN A 59 -14.80 -3.45 10.11
C GLN A 59 -13.62 -4.38 9.88
N GLU A 60 -13.88 -5.68 9.79
CA GLU A 60 -12.85 -6.66 9.41
C GLU A 60 -12.27 -6.34 8.03
N ALA A 61 -13.12 -6.06 7.04
CA ALA A 61 -12.69 -5.67 5.70
C ALA A 61 -11.86 -4.37 5.72
N ILE A 62 -12.26 -3.37 6.50
CA ILE A 62 -11.50 -2.12 6.67
C ILE A 62 -10.10 -2.40 7.20
N GLU A 63 -9.96 -3.23 8.24
CA GLU A 63 -8.65 -3.53 8.83
C GLU A 63 -7.73 -4.25 7.85
N ILE A 64 -8.25 -5.25 7.12
CA ILE A 64 -7.46 -6.00 6.12
C ILE A 64 -7.04 -5.08 4.97
N VAL A 65 -7.99 -4.33 4.39
CA VAL A 65 -7.72 -3.41 3.27
C VAL A 65 -6.74 -2.32 3.69
N LYS A 66 -6.89 -1.75 4.89
CA LYS A 66 -5.98 -0.74 5.43
C LYS A 66 -4.55 -1.28 5.53
N LEU A 67 -4.37 -2.49 6.06
CA LEU A 67 -3.03 -3.09 6.19
C LEU A 67 -2.39 -3.36 4.82
N LYS A 68 -3.17 -3.89 3.86
CA LYS A 68 -2.72 -4.10 2.47
C LYS A 68 -2.35 -2.79 1.78
N LEU A 69 -3.16 -1.75 1.92
CA LEU A 69 -2.85 -0.44 1.35
C LEU A 69 -1.55 0.13 1.93
N LEU A 70 -1.41 0.13 3.25
CA LEU A 70 -0.24 0.69 3.92
C LEU A 70 1.07 -0.11 3.70
N SER A 71 1.02 -1.31 3.11
CA SER A 71 2.24 -2.01 2.67
C SER A 71 2.78 -1.51 1.33
N HIS A 72 1.95 -0.85 0.52
CA HIS A 72 2.31 -0.37 -0.82
C HIS A 72 2.32 1.15 -0.95
N VAL A 73 1.56 1.86 -0.10
CA VAL A 73 1.41 3.32 -0.17
C VAL A 73 1.65 3.99 1.18
N SER A 74 2.05 5.26 1.15
CA SER A 74 2.40 6.02 2.37
C SER A 74 1.19 6.42 3.23
N GLY A 75 -0.02 6.40 2.66
CA GLY A 75 -1.23 6.76 3.37
C GLY A 75 -2.49 6.54 2.53
N VAL A 76 -3.60 6.40 3.23
CA VAL A 76 -4.93 6.22 2.62
C VAL A 76 -5.99 6.86 3.52
N THR A 77 -6.95 7.53 2.92
CA THR A 77 -8.21 7.91 3.57
C THR A 77 -9.28 6.89 3.18
N VAL A 78 -9.88 6.22 4.16
CA VAL A 78 -10.94 5.23 3.93
C VAL A 78 -12.28 5.79 4.41
N THR A 79 -13.30 5.67 3.57
CA THR A 79 -14.69 5.96 3.93
C THR A 79 -15.58 4.79 3.56
N VAL A 80 -16.67 4.60 4.31
CA VAL A 80 -17.67 3.58 4.02
C VAL A 80 -18.86 4.25 3.36
N SER A 81 -19.31 3.69 2.25
CA SER A 81 -20.55 4.08 1.58
C SER A 81 -21.43 2.87 1.31
N ASN A 82 -22.71 3.11 1.04
CA ASN A 82 -23.63 2.08 0.55
C ASN A 82 -24.08 2.45 -0.86
N GLY A 83 -23.92 1.52 -1.79
CA GLY A 83 -24.42 1.57 -3.15
C GLY A 83 -25.70 0.74 -3.30
N TYR A 84 -26.57 1.20 -4.19
CA TYR A 84 -27.80 0.51 -4.58
C TYR A 84 -27.88 0.55 -6.10
N TYR A 85 -27.81 -0.61 -6.77
CA TYR A 85 -27.77 -0.66 -8.23
C TYR A 85 -28.53 -1.85 -8.79
N TYR A 86 -28.91 -1.75 -10.07
CA TYR A 86 -29.59 -2.83 -10.77
C TYR A 86 -28.59 -3.79 -11.40
N VAL A 87 -28.77 -5.09 -11.14
CA VAL A 87 -28.13 -6.18 -11.88
C VAL A 87 -29.22 -7.00 -12.54
N GLY A 88 -29.47 -6.70 -13.82
CA GLY A 88 -30.65 -7.22 -14.52
C GLY A 88 -31.94 -6.71 -13.90
N ALA A 89 -32.77 -7.62 -13.39
CA ALA A 89 -34.04 -7.29 -12.75
C ALA A 89 -33.95 -7.14 -11.21
N PHE A 90 -32.77 -7.36 -10.63
CA PHE A 90 -32.57 -7.35 -9.18
C PHE A 90 -31.90 -6.04 -8.74
N ILE A 91 -32.30 -5.55 -7.57
CA ILE A 91 -31.58 -4.50 -6.85
C ILE A 91 -30.53 -5.20 -6.00
N VAL A 92 -29.29 -4.75 -6.13
CA VAL A 92 -28.16 -5.17 -5.30
C VAL A 92 -27.83 -4.03 -4.36
N ASP A 93 -27.80 -4.37 -3.08
CA ASP A 93 -27.31 -3.51 -2.02
C ASP A 93 -25.86 -3.91 -1.75
N GLU A 94 -24.96 -2.93 -1.76
CA GLU A 94 -23.53 -3.20 -1.58
C GLU A 94 -22.90 -2.14 -0.68
N THR A 95 -22.29 -2.58 0.42
CA THR A 95 -21.36 -1.73 1.16
C THR A 95 -20.04 -1.66 0.39
N THR A 96 -19.52 -0.45 0.23
CA THR A 96 -18.32 -0.15 -0.54
C THR A 96 -17.34 0.63 0.33
N LEU A 97 -16.07 0.22 0.31
CA LEU A 97 -14.98 1.00 0.89
C LEU A 97 -14.40 1.91 -0.21
N ASN A 98 -14.49 3.22 0.00
CA ASN A 98 -13.84 4.20 -0.87
C ASN A 98 -12.50 4.59 -0.24
N CYS A 99 -11.42 4.21 -0.91
CA CYS A 99 -10.06 4.44 -0.48
C CYS A 99 -9.43 5.49 -1.38
N VAL A 100 -9.13 6.66 -0.81
CA VAL A 100 -8.43 7.75 -1.52
C VAL A 100 -6.96 7.71 -1.16
N ILE A 101 -6.13 7.62 -2.19
CA ILE A 101 -4.68 7.47 -2.10
C ILE A 101 -4.03 8.59 -2.89
N TYR A 102 -3.00 9.19 -2.31
CA TYR A 102 -2.17 10.20 -2.97
C TYR A 102 -0.73 9.71 -3.01
N GLY A 103 0.02 10.09 -4.04
CA GLY A 103 1.45 9.77 -4.06
C GLY A 103 1.79 8.37 -4.57
N ALA A 104 0.82 7.58 -5.02
CA ALA A 104 1.06 6.22 -5.50
C ALA A 104 1.38 6.20 -7.01
N ASN A 105 2.10 5.16 -7.45
CA ASN A 105 2.30 4.86 -8.87
C ASN A 105 1.38 3.71 -9.33
N ASP A 106 1.26 3.54 -10.64
CA ASP A 106 0.38 2.51 -11.23
C ASP A 106 0.80 1.09 -10.78
N GLU A 107 2.10 0.82 -10.62
CA GLU A 107 2.57 -0.49 -10.20
C GLU A 107 2.12 -0.85 -8.77
N ALA A 108 2.22 0.09 -7.83
CA ALA A 108 1.81 -0.12 -6.44
C ALA A 108 0.28 -0.33 -6.34
N ILE A 109 -0.49 0.43 -7.11
CA ILE A 109 -1.94 0.29 -7.16
C ILE A 109 -2.35 -1.05 -7.78
N ALA A 110 -1.71 -1.48 -8.86
CA ALA A 110 -2.00 -2.77 -9.46
C ALA A 110 -1.66 -3.94 -8.51
N ALA A 111 -0.53 -3.86 -7.80
CA ALA A 111 -0.11 -4.87 -6.84
C ALA A 111 -1.10 -5.01 -5.68
N VAL A 112 -1.51 -3.89 -5.07
CA VAL A 112 -2.44 -3.95 -3.93
C VAL A 112 -3.85 -4.40 -4.35
N VAL A 113 -4.30 -4.03 -5.55
CA VAL A 113 -5.59 -4.50 -6.09
C VAL A 113 -5.58 -6.01 -6.29
N ALA A 114 -4.49 -6.56 -6.82
CA ALA A 114 -4.34 -8.00 -6.97
C ALA A 114 -4.39 -8.71 -5.60
N GLU A 115 -3.65 -8.20 -4.61
CA GLU A 115 -3.66 -8.74 -3.25
C GLU A 115 -5.03 -8.64 -2.55
N ILE A 116 -5.81 -7.59 -2.83
CA ILE A 116 -7.17 -7.44 -2.29
C ILE A 116 -8.11 -8.46 -2.94
N ASN A 117 -8.05 -8.61 -4.26
CA ASN A 117 -8.91 -9.55 -4.99
C ASN A 117 -8.62 -11.01 -4.59
N ASP A 118 -7.35 -11.39 -4.48
CA ASP A 118 -6.95 -12.76 -4.16
C ASP A 118 -7.37 -13.18 -2.75
N ASP A 119 -7.26 -12.26 -1.77
CA ASP A 119 -7.55 -12.58 -0.37
C ASP A 119 -9.03 -12.44 -0.01
N LEU A 120 -9.74 -11.48 -0.62
CA LEU A 120 -11.10 -11.12 -0.22
C LEU A 120 -12.17 -11.57 -1.23
N ASN A 121 -11.78 -11.96 -2.46
CA ASN A 121 -12.69 -12.33 -3.54
C ASN A 121 -13.76 -11.25 -3.81
N VAL A 122 -13.35 -9.98 -3.79
CA VAL A 122 -14.20 -8.80 -3.97
C VAL A 122 -13.93 -8.12 -5.31
N SER A 123 -14.82 -7.19 -5.71
CA SER A 123 -14.58 -6.33 -6.86
C SER A 123 -13.94 -5.01 -6.45
N VAL A 124 -12.97 -4.54 -7.24
CA VAL A 124 -12.29 -3.26 -7.02
C VAL A 124 -12.32 -2.43 -8.30
N LEU A 125 -12.92 -1.25 -8.22
CA LEU A 125 -12.84 -0.23 -9.27
C LEU A 125 -11.73 0.75 -8.93
N VAL A 126 -10.91 1.10 -9.91
CA VAL A 126 -9.82 2.06 -9.75
C VAL A 126 -10.09 3.27 -10.63
N SER A 127 -10.11 4.45 -10.02
CA SER A 127 -10.09 5.73 -10.72
C SER A 127 -8.75 6.41 -10.48
N LYS A 128 -8.19 7.01 -11.53
CA LYS A 128 -6.92 7.76 -11.49
C LYS A 128 -7.18 9.18 -11.96
N THR A 129 -6.79 10.15 -11.14
CA THR A 129 -6.89 11.57 -11.47
C THR A 129 -5.50 12.22 -11.34
N PRO A 130 -4.94 12.76 -12.43
CA PRO A 130 -3.73 13.57 -12.37
C PRO A 130 -3.98 14.76 -11.46
N SER A 131 -3.09 14.96 -10.51
CA SER A 131 -3.29 16.01 -9.51
C SER A 131 -2.26 17.13 -9.66
N GLN A 132 -2.73 18.34 -9.38
CA GLN A 132 -1.92 19.55 -9.22
C GLN A 132 -2.15 20.07 -7.81
N TYR A 133 -1.84 19.25 -6.80
CA TYR A 133 -2.00 19.69 -5.42
C TYR A 133 -0.92 20.69 -5.07
N ARG A 134 -1.24 21.59 -4.15
CA ARG A 134 -0.26 22.46 -3.49
C ARG A 134 -0.45 22.31 -2.01
N LEU A 135 0.61 21.94 -1.31
CA LEU A 135 0.62 21.95 0.13
C LEU A 135 0.65 23.42 0.57
N ILE A 136 -0.40 23.84 1.27
CA ILE A 136 -0.41 25.15 1.92
C ILE A 136 0.13 24.93 3.33
N THR A 137 1.39 25.31 3.55
CA THR A 137 1.94 25.37 4.90
C THR A 137 1.34 26.58 5.63
N PRO A 138 0.98 26.45 6.92
CA PRO A 138 0.48 27.57 7.72
C PRO A 138 1.47 28.74 7.82
#